data_AF-A0A2X0KMJ7-F1
#
_entry.id   AF-A0A2X0KMJ7-F1
#
_cell.length_a   1.000
_cell.length_b   1.000
_cell.length_c   1.000
_cell.angle_alpha   90.00
_cell.angle_beta   90.00
_cell.angle_gamma   90.00
#
_symmetry.space_group_name_H-M   'P 1'
#
loop_
_entity.id
_entity.type
_entity.pdbx_description
1 polymer ?
#
loop_
_entity_poly.entity_id
_entity_poly.type
_entity_poly.pdbx_seq_one_letter_code
_entity_poly.pdbx_strand_id
1 'polypeptide(L)'
;MSHEQRSRSRSPSSNPFNQTLDALPYYDRDLESPQHQRQYCCRTVRSPRSQRTRSLKLLPPPLSSPPALRGEINSLIAIELRSILPPSSSASQQPTNLTHLPAPRSLPISISASSPLLASELARARSKKPLPSTIGLDTTRYAMPDPPTENADDLEAWERAYKSSLAQLEHQRLRSMNGHLLAQPFGANAWKVHNYALENTLQRVDAQLQSERDQVDDLNRKRKAEQDKAGEILTSLEKKWTELVSGNMQLEIGCMTLEAQVAELQARHAELSHRLQTSA
;
A
#
# COMPACT_ATOMS: atom_id res chain seq x y z
N MET A 1 -18.44 -69.81 11.09
CA MET A 1 -19.22 -68.78 10.37
C MET A 1 -20.16 -68.13 11.36
N SER A 2 -20.36 -66.81 11.21
CA SER A 2 -21.18 -65.91 12.06
C SER A 2 -20.48 -65.34 13.30
N HIS A 3 -19.57 -64.38 13.05
CA HIS A 3 -19.21 -63.35 14.02
C HIS A 3 -20.23 -62.21 13.93
N GLU A 4 -21.03 -62.03 14.97
CA GLU A 4 -21.99 -60.93 15.09
C GLU A 4 -21.30 -59.72 15.73
N GLN A 5 -20.72 -58.86 14.89
CA GLN A 5 -20.17 -57.57 15.33
C GLN A 5 -21.32 -56.57 15.50
N ARG A 6 -21.75 -56.36 16.75
CA ARG A 6 -22.72 -55.32 17.11
C ARG A 6 -22.00 -53.98 17.24
N SER A 7 -21.95 -53.23 16.14
CA SER A 7 -21.47 -51.84 16.07
C SER A 7 -22.37 -50.92 16.89
N ARG A 8 -21.91 -50.52 18.08
CA ARG A 8 -22.54 -49.45 18.88
C ARG A 8 -22.11 -48.09 18.31
N SER A 9 -22.96 -47.48 17.49
CA SER A 9 -22.90 -46.05 17.19
C SER A 9 -23.21 -45.26 18.47
N ARG A 10 -22.21 -44.60 19.04
CA ARG A 10 -22.42 -43.59 20.10
C ARG A 10 -22.92 -42.31 19.43
N SER A 11 -24.21 -42.05 19.53
CA SER A 11 -24.79 -40.72 19.33
C SER A 11 -24.26 -39.78 20.44
N PRO A 12 -23.90 -38.52 20.14
CA PRO A 12 -23.57 -37.56 21.18
C PRO A 12 -24.87 -37.17 21.89
N SER A 13 -24.94 -37.45 23.19
CA SER A 13 -26.01 -37.02 24.07
C SER A 13 -26.12 -35.50 24.04
N SER A 14 -27.24 -34.99 23.53
CA SER A 14 -27.64 -33.59 23.68
C SER A 14 -27.93 -33.32 25.16
N ASN A 15 -26.95 -32.73 25.86
CA ASN A 15 -27.16 -32.19 27.20
C ASN A 15 -28.10 -30.97 27.09
N PRO A 16 -29.26 -30.96 27.75
CA PRO A 16 -30.23 -29.87 27.62
C PRO A 16 -29.82 -28.58 28.38
N PHE A 17 -28.67 -28.59 29.05
CA PHE A 17 -28.13 -27.45 29.81
C PHE A 17 -27.02 -26.68 29.09
N ASN A 18 -26.67 -27.06 27.87
CA ASN A 18 -25.67 -26.34 27.07
C ASN A 18 -26.33 -25.63 25.89
N GLN A 19 -27.40 -24.87 26.17
CA GLN A 19 -27.82 -23.81 25.26
C GLN A 19 -26.81 -22.68 25.41
N THR A 20 -25.91 -22.59 24.44
CA THR A 20 -25.12 -21.39 24.17
C THR A 20 -26.05 -20.18 24.21
N LEU A 21 -25.95 -19.41 25.29
CA LEU A 21 -26.54 -18.08 25.44
C LEU A 21 -25.88 -17.16 24.43
N ASP A 22 -26.38 -17.23 23.19
CA ASP A 22 -26.01 -16.36 22.07
C ASP A 22 -26.82 -15.05 22.14
N ALA A 23 -26.94 -14.50 23.35
CA ALA A 23 -27.84 -13.40 23.68
C ALA A 23 -27.12 -12.07 23.95
N LEU A 24 -25.87 -11.92 23.51
CA LEU A 24 -25.20 -10.63 23.46
C LEU A 24 -25.25 -10.11 22.01
N PRO A 25 -25.90 -8.97 21.74
CA PRO A 25 -25.82 -8.36 20.44
C PRO A 25 -24.39 -7.81 20.28
N TYR A 26 -23.63 -8.43 19.38
CA TYR A 26 -22.32 -7.97 18.88
C TYR A 26 -21.09 -8.31 19.74
N TYR A 27 -20.84 -9.59 20.01
CA TYR A 27 -19.48 -10.06 20.29
C TYR A 27 -19.22 -11.37 19.53
N ASP A 28 -18.69 -11.25 18.30
CA ASP A 28 -18.22 -12.39 17.52
C ASP A 28 -16.99 -12.99 18.19
N ARG A 29 -17.22 -14.00 19.04
CA ARG A 29 -16.18 -14.76 19.74
C ARG A 29 -15.19 -15.44 18.77
N ASP A 30 -15.62 -15.64 17.53
CA ASP A 30 -14.86 -16.30 16.47
C ASP A 30 -13.70 -15.45 15.94
N LEU A 31 -13.74 -14.12 16.10
CA LEU A 31 -12.66 -13.21 15.69
C LEU A 31 -11.49 -13.18 16.69
N GLU A 32 -11.72 -13.56 17.94
CA GLU A 32 -10.71 -13.58 19.00
C GLU A 32 -10.08 -14.96 19.23
N SER A 33 -10.58 -16.01 18.57
CA SER A 33 -9.93 -17.32 18.62
C SER A 33 -8.45 -17.18 18.23
N PRO A 34 -7.48 -17.60 19.08
CA PRO A 34 -6.05 -17.47 18.79
C PRO A 34 -5.66 -18.08 17.45
N GLN A 35 -6.44 -19.08 16.99
CA GLN A 35 -6.27 -19.70 15.69
C GLN A 35 -6.66 -18.76 14.55
N HIS A 36 -7.80 -18.05 14.64
CA HIS A 36 -8.24 -17.09 13.63
C HIS A 36 -7.36 -15.86 13.57
N GLN A 37 -6.94 -15.31 14.73
CA GLN A 37 -6.00 -14.18 14.77
C GLN A 37 -4.62 -14.58 14.21
N ARG A 38 -4.12 -15.79 14.52
CA ARG A 38 -2.92 -16.33 13.89
C ARG A 38 -3.12 -16.54 12.40
N GLN A 39 -4.26 -17.05 11.96
CA GLN A 39 -4.54 -17.28 10.54
C GLN A 39 -4.64 -15.96 9.77
N TYR A 40 -5.31 -14.95 10.30
CA TYR A 40 -5.42 -13.62 9.69
C TYR A 40 -4.08 -12.90 9.67
N CYS A 41 -3.33 -12.90 10.79
CA CYS A 41 -1.99 -12.34 10.87
C CYS A 41 -1.01 -13.10 9.96
N CYS A 42 -1.10 -14.43 9.88
CA CYS A 42 -0.35 -15.22 8.91
C CYS A 42 -0.80 -14.94 7.47
N ARG A 43 -2.07 -14.59 7.21
CA ARG A 43 -2.58 -14.29 5.84
C ARG A 43 -2.18 -12.90 5.37
N THR A 44 -2.12 -11.91 6.27
CA THR A 44 -1.61 -10.56 5.97
C THR A 44 -0.09 -10.53 5.89
N VAL A 45 0.61 -11.27 6.75
CA VAL A 45 2.08 -11.37 6.71
C VAL A 45 2.58 -12.29 5.59
N ARG A 46 1.84 -13.35 5.23
CA ARG A 46 2.19 -14.27 4.12
C ARG A 46 1.48 -13.97 2.80
N SER A 47 0.76 -12.86 2.65
CA SER A 47 0.36 -12.45 1.30
C SER A 47 1.66 -12.30 0.51
N PRO A 48 1.93 -13.15 -0.50
CA PRO A 48 3.13 -12.98 -1.28
C PRO A 48 2.93 -11.65 -1.99
N ARG A 49 3.66 -10.60 -1.55
CA ARG A 49 3.88 -9.42 -2.38
C ARG A 49 4.28 -9.98 -3.73
N SER A 50 3.41 -9.82 -4.72
CA SER A 50 3.52 -10.38 -6.06
C SER A 50 4.98 -10.37 -6.51
N GLN A 51 5.66 -11.51 -6.39
CA GLN A 51 7.02 -11.71 -6.89
C GLN A 51 6.98 -11.93 -8.42
N ARG A 52 6.10 -11.20 -9.11
CA ARG A 52 6.22 -10.97 -10.55
C ARG A 52 6.87 -9.62 -10.80
N THR A 53 7.94 -9.31 -10.07
CA THR A 53 9.02 -8.57 -10.70
C THR A 53 9.72 -9.58 -11.60
N ARG A 54 9.40 -9.54 -12.91
CA ARG A 54 10.31 -10.08 -13.92
C ARG A 54 11.71 -9.64 -13.51
N SER A 55 12.65 -10.58 -13.46
CA SER A 55 14.06 -10.35 -13.20
C SER A 55 14.69 -9.49 -14.31
N LEU A 56 14.20 -8.26 -14.48
CA LEU A 56 15.02 -7.17 -14.93
C LEU A 56 15.99 -6.96 -13.78
N LYS A 57 17.28 -7.20 -14.03
CA LYS A 57 18.34 -6.68 -13.17
C LYS A 57 18.08 -5.18 -13.08
N LEU A 58 17.34 -4.76 -12.05
CA LEU A 58 17.02 -3.37 -11.81
C LEU A 58 18.37 -2.73 -11.54
N LEU A 59 18.86 -2.02 -12.56
CA LEU A 59 19.98 -1.12 -12.39
C LEU A 59 19.67 -0.31 -11.12
N PRO A 60 20.56 -0.27 -10.13
CA PRO A 60 20.27 0.44 -8.90
C PRO A 60 19.83 1.86 -9.26
N PRO A 61 18.65 2.32 -8.77
CA PRO A 61 18.12 3.61 -9.17
C PRO A 61 19.17 4.68 -8.87
N PRO A 62 19.43 5.60 -9.80
CA PRO A 62 20.46 6.61 -9.60
C PRO A 62 20.14 7.40 -8.32
N LEU A 63 21.20 7.80 -7.60
CA LEU A 63 21.10 8.91 -6.65
C LEU A 63 20.32 10.03 -7.36
N SER A 64 19.27 10.51 -6.69
CA SER A 64 18.25 11.36 -7.31
C SER A 64 18.85 12.39 -8.26
N SER A 65 18.30 12.52 -9.46
CA SER A 65 18.76 13.50 -10.45
C SER A 65 18.95 14.87 -9.79
N PRO A 66 20.03 15.61 -10.13
CA PRO A 66 20.31 16.90 -9.53
C PRO A 66 19.08 17.80 -9.68
N PRO A 67 18.66 18.49 -8.60
CA PRO A 67 17.37 19.20 -8.57
C PRO A 67 17.24 20.24 -9.68
N ALA A 68 18.36 20.81 -10.15
CA ALA A 68 18.41 21.77 -11.25
C ALA A 68 17.87 21.21 -12.58
N LEU A 69 18.13 19.93 -12.90
CA LEU A 69 17.77 19.33 -14.20
C LEU A 69 16.40 18.65 -14.18
N ARG A 70 15.76 18.53 -13.00
CA ARG A 70 14.48 17.84 -12.88
C ARG A 70 13.38 18.49 -13.73
N GLY A 71 13.35 19.83 -13.79
CA GLY A 71 12.36 20.56 -14.58
C GLY A 71 12.46 20.25 -16.07
N GLU A 72 13.68 20.31 -16.61
CA GLU A 72 13.97 20.04 -18.02
C GLU A 72 13.70 18.56 -18.36
N ILE A 73 14.19 17.62 -17.54
CA ILE A 73 13.91 16.19 -17.70
C ILE A 73 12.39 15.94 -17.70
N ASN A 74 11.65 16.53 -16.76
CA ASN A 74 10.21 16.38 -16.71
C ASN A 74 9.51 16.98 -17.94
N SER A 75 10.01 18.08 -18.50
CA SER A 75 9.47 18.64 -19.75
C SER A 75 9.72 17.71 -20.95
N LEU A 76 10.89 17.09 -21.04
CA LEU A 76 11.19 16.11 -22.10
C LEU A 76 10.32 14.86 -21.95
N ILE A 77 10.16 14.36 -20.72
CA ILE A 77 9.22 13.27 -20.43
C ILE A 77 7.81 13.65 -20.84
N ALA A 78 7.35 14.88 -20.58
CA ALA A 78 6.01 15.32 -20.97
C ALA A 78 5.83 15.35 -22.50
N ILE A 79 6.86 15.74 -23.24
CA ILE A 79 6.88 15.70 -24.71
C ILE A 79 6.78 14.26 -25.20
N GLU A 80 7.57 13.34 -24.65
CA GLU A 80 7.53 11.91 -25.02
C GLU A 80 6.21 11.24 -24.62
N LEU A 81 5.65 11.57 -23.46
CA LEU A 81 4.33 11.08 -23.09
C LEU A 81 3.27 11.55 -24.08
N ARG A 82 3.39 12.78 -24.60
CA ARG A 82 2.48 13.29 -25.64
C ARG A 82 2.63 12.58 -26.98
N SER A 83 3.81 12.04 -27.31
CA SER A 83 4.06 11.30 -28.55
C SER A 83 3.59 9.84 -28.47
N ILE A 84 3.75 9.21 -27.29
CA ILE A 84 3.46 7.78 -27.07
C ILE A 84 1.98 7.51 -26.83
N LEU A 85 1.26 8.46 -26.24
CA LEU A 85 -0.14 8.26 -25.87
C LEU A 85 -1.06 8.54 -27.09
N PRO A 86 -2.00 7.64 -27.42
CA PRO A 86 -2.88 7.84 -28.57
C PRO A 86 -3.70 9.13 -28.41
N PRO A 87 -3.95 9.91 -29.48
CA PRO A 87 -4.84 11.07 -29.43
C PRO A 87 -6.23 10.57 -29.06
N SER A 88 -6.70 10.91 -27.85
CA SER A 88 -7.99 10.42 -27.36
C SER A 88 -9.10 10.90 -28.30
N SER A 89 -9.82 9.98 -28.95
CA SER A 89 -11.03 10.30 -29.72
C SER A 89 -12.22 10.69 -28.83
N SER A 90 -12.02 10.87 -27.52
CA SER A 90 -13.05 11.36 -26.59
C SER A 90 -12.41 12.23 -25.50
N ALA A 91 -12.89 13.46 -25.38
CA ALA A 91 -12.34 14.55 -24.55
C ALA A 91 -12.42 14.33 -23.02
N SER A 92 -12.67 13.12 -22.54
CA SER A 92 -12.90 12.83 -21.11
C SER A 92 -11.98 11.77 -20.51
N GLN A 93 -11.07 11.18 -21.27
CA GLN A 93 -10.09 10.22 -20.75
C GLN A 93 -8.69 10.66 -21.12
N GLN A 94 -8.06 11.40 -20.21
CA GLN A 94 -6.61 11.61 -20.26
C GLN A 94 -5.94 10.23 -20.32
N PRO A 95 -5.00 10.02 -21.25
CA PRO A 95 -4.32 8.73 -21.36
C PRO A 95 -3.42 8.59 -20.13
N THR A 96 -3.90 7.82 -19.15
CA THR A 96 -3.28 7.72 -17.83
C THR A 96 -2.59 6.37 -17.69
N ASN A 97 -1.51 6.34 -16.91
CA ASN A 97 -0.75 5.16 -16.49
C ASN A 97 -1.59 4.09 -15.77
N LEU A 98 -2.93 4.15 -15.80
CA LEU A 98 -3.83 3.35 -14.98
C LEU A 98 -4.35 2.10 -15.70
N THR A 99 -3.90 1.83 -16.93
CA THR A 99 -4.30 0.63 -17.71
C THR A 99 -3.90 -0.69 -17.05
N HIS A 100 -2.89 -0.68 -16.18
CA HIS A 100 -2.41 -1.85 -15.45
C HIS A 100 -3.16 -2.10 -14.12
N LEU A 101 -3.98 -1.14 -13.67
CA LEU A 101 -4.79 -1.33 -12.49
C LEU A 101 -6.04 -2.13 -12.90
N PRO A 102 -6.43 -3.15 -12.12
CA PRO A 102 -7.71 -3.80 -12.35
C PRO A 102 -8.82 -2.75 -12.26
N ALA A 103 -9.82 -2.86 -13.13
CA ALA A 103 -11.00 -2.02 -13.09
C ALA A 103 -11.55 -1.94 -11.65
N PRO A 104 -12.05 -0.77 -11.19
CA PRO A 104 -12.49 -0.61 -9.81
C PRO A 104 -13.45 -1.74 -9.47
N ARG A 105 -13.10 -2.51 -8.43
CA ARG A 105 -13.85 -3.71 -8.03
C ARG A 105 -15.30 -3.30 -7.79
N SER A 106 -16.21 -3.73 -8.65
CA SER A 106 -17.63 -3.57 -8.39
C SER A 106 -17.95 -4.27 -7.09
N LEU A 107 -18.65 -3.57 -6.19
CA LEU A 107 -19.17 -4.19 -4.97
C LEU A 107 -19.94 -5.45 -5.38
N PRO A 108 -19.85 -6.56 -4.62
CA PRO A 108 -20.51 -7.80 -4.99
C PRO A 108 -22.00 -7.52 -5.18
N ILE A 109 -22.46 -7.57 -6.43
CA ILE A 109 -23.85 -7.27 -6.82
C ILE A 109 -24.82 -8.17 -6.03
N SER A 110 -24.37 -9.36 -5.65
CA SER A 110 -25.10 -10.29 -4.78
C SER A 110 -25.46 -9.71 -3.40
N ILE A 111 -24.58 -8.91 -2.77
CA ILE A 111 -24.87 -8.33 -1.44
C ILE A 111 -25.87 -7.17 -1.56
N SER A 112 -25.77 -6.38 -2.63
CA SER A 112 -26.74 -5.32 -2.93
C SER A 112 -28.09 -5.87 -3.39
N ALA A 113 -28.13 -7.04 -4.03
CA ALA A 113 -29.38 -7.70 -4.43
C ALA A 113 -30.03 -8.49 -3.29
N SER A 114 -29.23 -8.98 -2.34
CA SER A 114 -29.70 -9.79 -1.20
C SER A 114 -30.37 -8.97 -0.10
N SER A 115 -30.06 -7.68 0.04
CA SER A 115 -30.64 -6.83 1.08
C SER A 115 -31.21 -5.53 0.47
N PRO A 116 -32.53 -5.30 0.57
CA PRO A 116 -33.15 -4.08 0.06
C PRO A 116 -32.64 -2.83 0.79
N LEU A 117 -32.22 -2.97 2.05
CA LEU A 117 -31.62 -1.90 2.85
C LEU A 117 -30.24 -1.50 2.33
N LEU A 118 -29.41 -2.47 1.93
CA LEU A 118 -28.10 -2.16 1.35
C LEU A 118 -28.24 -1.54 -0.03
N ALA A 119 -29.21 -1.97 -0.83
CA ALA A 119 -29.50 -1.36 -2.13
C ALA A 119 -29.87 0.13 -2.00
N SER A 120 -30.74 0.48 -1.05
CA SER A 120 -31.15 1.86 -0.82
C SER A 120 -30.02 2.73 -0.28
N GLU A 121 -29.19 2.22 0.64
CA GLU A 121 -28.01 2.93 1.15
C GLU A 121 -26.96 3.15 0.07
N LEU A 122 -26.72 2.17 -0.80
CA LEU A 122 -25.81 2.34 -1.94
C LEU A 122 -26.35 3.35 -2.96
N ALA A 123 -27.66 3.40 -3.20
CA ALA A 123 -28.29 4.41 -4.06
C ALA A 123 -28.20 5.82 -3.44
N ARG A 124 -28.37 5.94 -2.12
CA ARG A 124 -28.17 7.19 -1.36
C ARG A 124 -26.72 7.66 -1.42
N ALA A 125 -25.76 6.76 -1.18
CA ALA A 125 -24.33 7.04 -1.23
C ALA A 125 -23.89 7.46 -2.64
N ARG A 126 -24.39 6.78 -3.68
CA ARG A 126 -24.19 7.17 -5.09
C ARG A 126 -24.75 8.56 -5.39
N SER A 127 -25.90 8.91 -4.81
CA SER A 127 -26.49 10.25 -4.94
C SER A 127 -25.91 11.30 -3.99
N LYS A 128 -24.85 10.95 -3.21
CA LYS A 128 -24.16 11.83 -2.25
C LYS A 128 -25.09 12.52 -1.25
N LYS A 129 -26.26 11.94 -0.97
CA LYS A 129 -27.19 12.48 0.04
C LYS A 129 -26.66 12.15 1.44
N PRO A 130 -26.71 13.07 2.40
CA PRO A 130 -26.34 12.77 3.78
C PRO A 130 -27.25 11.67 4.36
N LEU A 131 -26.77 10.99 5.42
CA LEU A 131 -27.61 10.03 6.15
C LEU A 131 -28.80 10.80 6.75
N PRO A 132 -30.03 10.27 6.65
CA PRO A 132 -31.17 10.87 7.34
C PRO A 132 -30.93 10.78 8.84
N SER A 133 -31.29 11.84 9.58
CA SER A 133 -31.13 11.93 11.04
C SER A 133 -31.86 10.83 11.81
N THR A 134 -32.82 10.15 11.17
CA THR A 134 -33.59 9.03 11.70
C THR A 134 -32.86 7.68 11.61
N ILE A 135 -31.85 7.56 10.74
CA ILE A 135 -30.93 6.39 10.66
C ILE A 135 -29.69 6.73 11.49
N GLY A 136 -29.92 7.16 12.73
CA GLY A 136 -28.90 7.38 13.75
C GLY A 136 -29.10 6.42 14.92
N LEU A 137 -28.29 6.59 15.97
CA LEU A 137 -28.59 5.95 17.25
C LEU A 137 -29.93 6.49 17.75
N ASP A 138 -30.97 5.66 17.70
CA ASP A 138 -32.28 6.00 18.23
C ASP A 138 -32.22 6.09 19.76
N THR A 139 -32.10 7.32 20.27
CA THR A 139 -32.09 7.60 21.71
C THR A 139 -33.49 7.46 22.32
N THR A 140 -34.55 7.49 21.51
CA THR A 140 -35.93 7.40 21.98
C THR A 140 -36.29 5.98 22.43
N ARG A 141 -35.66 4.96 21.84
CA ARG A 141 -35.81 3.55 22.25
C ARG A 141 -35.38 3.28 23.70
N TYR A 142 -34.41 4.03 24.20
CA TYR A 142 -33.87 3.86 25.56
C TYR A 142 -34.42 4.87 26.56
N ALA A 143 -35.23 5.84 26.10
CA ALA A 143 -35.94 6.76 26.98
C ALA A 143 -37.12 6.01 27.62
N MET A 144 -37.37 6.24 28.92
CA MET A 144 -38.60 5.78 29.59
C MET A 144 -39.74 6.67 29.08
N PRO A 145 -40.67 6.18 28.24
CA PRO A 145 -41.77 7.00 27.78
C PRO A 145 -42.80 7.09 28.91
N ASP A 146 -43.06 8.30 29.37
CA ASP A 146 -44.19 8.55 30.27
C ASP A 146 -45.50 8.45 29.50
N PRO A 147 -46.58 7.96 30.12
CA PRO A 147 -47.91 7.93 29.51
C PRO A 147 -48.35 9.37 29.15
N PRO A 148 -48.98 9.59 27.98
CA PRO A 148 -49.38 10.92 27.55
C PRO A 148 -50.45 11.50 28.48
N THR A 149 -50.14 12.64 29.11
CA THR A 149 -51.06 13.32 30.04
C THR A 149 -52.33 13.85 29.38
N GLU A 150 -52.30 14.05 28.06
CA GLU A 150 -53.42 14.56 27.27
C GLU A 150 -54.45 13.47 26.88
N ASN A 151 -54.03 12.19 26.86
CA ASN A 151 -54.87 11.03 26.51
C ASN A 151 -54.75 9.96 27.60
N ALA A 152 -55.09 10.32 28.84
CA ALA A 152 -54.95 9.43 30.00
C ALA A 152 -55.81 8.15 29.91
N ASP A 153 -56.84 8.13 29.06
CA ASP A 153 -57.76 7.00 28.89
C ASP A 153 -57.31 5.98 27.82
N ASP A 154 -56.22 6.24 27.09
CA ASP A 154 -55.74 5.31 26.05
C ASP A 154 -55.01 4.09 26.65
N LEU A 155 -55.74 2.98 26.81
CA LEU A 155 -55.22 1.72 27.36
C LEU A 155 -53.99 1.19 26.59
N GLU A 156 -53.92 1.38 25.28
CA GLU A 156 -52.80 0.87 24.48
C GLU A 156 -51.50 1.65 24.74
N ALA A 157 -51.61 2.95 25.01
CA ALA A 157 -50.46 3.78 25.38
C ALA A 157 -49.88 3.38 26.73
N TRP A 158 -50.74 3.06 27.70
CA TRP A 158 -50.33 2.54 29.01
C TRP A 158 -49.67 1.16 28.91
N GLU A 159 -50.21 0.26 28.09
CA GLU A 159 -49.60 -1.06 27.88
C GLU A 159 -48.23 -0.95 27.20
N ARG A 160 -48.09 -0.05 26.22
CA ARG A 160 -46.79 0.24 25.57
C ARG A 160 -45.78 0.83 26.55
N ALA A 161 -46.17 1.81 27.37
CA ALA A 161 -45.31 2.39 28.40
C ALA A 161 -44.89 1.33 29.45
N TYR A 162 -45.83 0.51 29.90
CA TYR A 162 -45.56 -0.59 30.84
C TYR A 162 -44.55 -1.60 30.27
N LYS A 163 -44.77 -2.10 29.05
CA LYS A 163 -43.83 -3.02 28.38
C LYS A 163 -42.43 -2.40 28.20
N SER A 164 -42.36 -1.12 27.84
CA SER A 164 -41.08 -0.39 27.73
C SER A 164 -40.37 -0.30 29.08
N SER A 165 -41.11 0.03 30.15
CA SER A 165 -40.57 0.13 31.51
C SER A 165 -40.03 -1.20 32.04
N LEU A 166 -40.73 -2.30 31.75
CA LEU A 166 -40.29 -3.66 32.12
C LEU A 166 -39.00 -4.03 31.38
N ALA A 167 -38.93 -3.74 30.08
CA ALA A 167 -37.71 -3.95 29.30
C ALA A 167 -36.53 -3.12 29.87
N GLN A 168 -36.78 -1.87 30.26
CA GLN A 168 -35.76 -1.02 30.86
C GLN A 168 -35.29 -1.52 32.23
N LEU A 169 -36.21 -2.00 33.07
CA LEU A 169 -35.86 -2.60 34.36
C LEU A 169 -34.92 -3.79 34.18
N GLU A 170 -35.25 -4.69 33.26
CA GLU A 170 -34.39 -5.84 32.95
C GLU A 170 -33.04 -5.40 32.34
N HIS A 171 -33.02 -4.38 31.48
CA HIS A 171 -31.76 -3.82 30.98
C HIS A 171 -30.90 -3.21 32.09
N GLN A 172 -31.49 -2.48 33.05
CA GLN A 172 -30.75 -1.95 34.20
C GLN A 172 -30.24 -3.05 35.11
N ARG A 173 -31.04 -4.11 35.32
CA ARG A 173 -30.62 -5.30 36.06
C ARG A 173 -29.41 -5.96 35.41
N LEU A 174 -29.46 -6.23 34.10
CA LEU A 174 -28.33 -6.80 33.36
C LEU A 174 -27.11 -5.88 33.37
N ARG A 175 -27.30 -4.57 33.21
CA ARG A 175 -26.22 -3.59 33.30
C ARG A 175 -25.56 -3.59 34.68
N SER A 176 -26.35 -3.70 35.75
CA SER A 176 -25.83 -3.81 37.11
C SER A 176 -25.02 -5.08 37.30
N MET A 177 -25.53 -6.23 36.82
CA MET A 177 -24.79 -7.50 36.86
C MET A 177 -23.48 -7.44 36.07
N ASN A 178 -23.51 -6.94 34.84
CA ASN A 178 -22.33 -6.76 34.00
C ASN A 178 -21.34 -5.77 34.64
N GLY A 179 -21.83 -4.69 35.23
CA GLY A 179 -21.04 -3.72 35.98
C GLY A 179 -20.33 -4.34 37.17
N HIS A 180 -21.01 -5.21 37.93
CA HIS A 180 -20.39 -5.96 39.02
C HIS A 180 -19.28 -6.89 38.53
N LEU A 181 -19.51 -7.62 37.43
CA LEU A 181 -18.49 -8.50 36.83
C LEU A 181 -17.26 -7.71 36.34
N LEU A 182 -17.46 -6.52 35.77
CA LEU A 182 -16.38 -5.65 35.30
C LEU A 182 -15.64 -4.94 36.45
N ALA A 183 -16.35 -4.53 37.51
CA ALA A 183 -15.77 -3.87 38.68
C ALA A 183 -14.98 -4.84 39.56
N GLN A 184 -15.33 -6.12 39.53
CA GLN A 184 -14.51 -7.20 40.07
C GLN A 184 -13.15 -7.27 39.36
N PRO A 185 -12.11 -7.89 39.96
CA PRO A 185 -10.76 -7.91 39.40
C PRO A 185 -10.67 -8.54 38.00
N PHE A 186 -11.72 -9.24 37.52
CA PHE A 186 -11.81 -9.78 36.17
C PHE A 186 -11.66 -8.71 35.08
N GLY A 187 -12.31 -7.55 35.24
CA GLY A 187 -12.20 -6.45 34.28
C GLY A 187 -10.76 -5.92 34.23
N ALA A 188 -10.25 -5.45 35.37
CA ALA A 188 -8.91 -4.88 35.45
C ALA A 188 -7.80 -5.86 34.98
N ASN A 189 -7.92 -7.15 35.30
CA ASN A 189 -6.95 -8.16 34.87
C ASN A 189 -7.04 -8.44 33.37
N ALA A 190 -8.25 -8.51 32.79
CA ALA A 190 -8.41 -8.66 31.34
C ALA A 190 -7.78 -7.48 30.57
N TRP A 191 -8.00 -6.24 31.04
CA TRP A 191 -7.38 -5.05 30.46
C TRP A 191 -5.85 -5.09 30.53
N LYS A 192 -5.27 -5.53 31.65
CA LYS A 192 -3.82 -5.67 31.79
C LYS A 192 -3.24 -6.70 30.82
N VAL A 193 -3.90 -7.86 30.67
CA VAL A 193 -3.48 -8.90 29.71
C VAL A 193 -3.58 -8.38 28.27
N HIS A 194 -4.63 -7.64 27.96
CA HIS A 194 -4.79 -7.02 26.64
C HIS A 194 -3.68 -5.98 26.36
N ASN A 195 -3.36 -5.12 27.33
CA ASN A 195 -2.27 -4.15 27.21
C ASN A 195 -0.93 -4.85 27.00
N TYR A 196 -0.63 -5.91 27.76
CA TYR A 196 0.58 -6.70 27.56
C TYR A 196 0.66 -7.33 26.16
N ALA A 197 -0.47 -7.84 25.64
CA ALA A 197 -0.52 -8.36 24.28
C ALA A 197 -0.27 -7.26 23.24
N LEU A 198 -0.84 -6.06 23.42
CA LEU A 198 -0.61 -4.91 22.56
C LEU A 198 0.85 -4.46 22.58
N GLU A 199 1.46 -4.35 23.76
CA GLU A 199 2.88 -4.01 23.93
C GLU A 199 3.79 -5.00 23.19
N ASN A 200 3.53 -6.29 23.29
CA ASN A 200 4.26 -7.31 22.55
C ASN A 200 4.07 -7.18 21.02
N THR A 201 2.84 -6.87 20.56
CA THR A 201 2.61 -6.62 19.13
C THR A 201 3.36 -5.40 18.62
N LEU A 202 3.44 -4.32 19.41
CA LEU A 202 4.21 -3.12 19.08
C LEU A 202 5.69 -3.46 18.96
N GLN A 203 6.28 -4.13 19.97
CA GLN A 203 7.68 -4.55 19.94
C GLN A 203 8.01 -5.38 18.70
N ARG A 204 7.12 -6.29 18.30
CA ARG A 204 7.31 -7.11 17.10
C ARG A 204 7.28 -6.28 15.82
N VAL A 205 6.34 -5.33 15.70
CA VAL A 205 6.25 -4.46 14.51
C VAL A 205 7.45 -3.52 14.45
N ASP A 206 7.91 -2.98 15.57
CA ASP A 206 9.10 -2.14 15.64
C ASP A 206 10.36 -2.93 15.24
N ALA A 207 10.51 -4.17 15.71
CA ALA A 207 11.61 -5.04 15.30
C ALA A 207 11.60 -5.33 13.79
N GLN A 208 10.42 -5.57 13.21
CA GLN A 208 10.27 -5.74 11.76
C GLN A 208 10.65 -4.46 11.00
N LEU A 209 10.21 -3.31 11.50
CA LEU A 209 10.50 -2.01 10.90
C LEU A 209 12.00 -1.70 10.92
N GLN A 210 12.70 -1.98 12.03
CA GLN A 210 14.15 -1.82 12.09
C GLN A 210 14.86 -2.78 11.14
N SER A 211 14.46 -4.06 11.09
CA SER A 211 15.01 -5.01 10.12
C SER A 211 14.85 -4.55 8.68
N GLU A 212 13.72 -3.96 8.31
CA GLU A 212 13.49 -3.43 6.95
C GLU A 212 14.35 -2.18 6.68
N ARG A 213 14.54 -1.31 7.68
CA ARG A 213 15.44 -0.16 7.58
C ARG A 213 16.89 -0.59 7.37
N ASP A 214 17.36 -1.56 8.15
CA ASP A 214 18.71 -2.10 8.03
C ASP A 214 18.93 -2.70 6.62
N GLN A 215 17.94 -3.42 6.10
CA GLN A 215 17.98 -3.94 4.73
C GLN A 215 18.07 -2.82 3.68
N VAL A 216 17.29 -1.75 3.84
CA VAL A 216 17.35 -0.58 2.94
C VAL A 216 18.72 0.10 3.02
N ASP A 217 19.26 0.27 4.22
CA ASP A 217 20.56 0.89 4.43
C ASP A 217 21.71 0.06 3.88
N ASP A 218 21.67 -1.26 4.05
CA ASP A 218 22.64 -2.19 3.44
C ASP A 218 22.60 -2.13 1.92
N LEU A 219 21.40 -2.06 1.33
CA LEU A 219 21.25 -1.87 -0.11
C LEU A 219 21.81 -0.53 -0.55
N ASN A 220 21.53 0.56 0.18
CA ASN A 220 22.05 1.88 -0.14
C ASN A 220 23.59 1.93 -0.03
N ARG A 221 24.18 1.28 0.98
CA ARG A 221 25.64 1.13 1.13
C ARG A 221 26.26 0.39 -0.05
N LYS A 222 25.66 -0.75 -0.46
CA LYS A 222 26.12 -1.52 -1.63
C LYS A 222 26.03 -0.69 -2.90
N ARG A 223 24.91 0.00 -3.13
CA ARG A 223 24.72 0.88 -4.28
C ARG A 223 25.77 1.98 -4.32
N LYS A 224 26.04 2.63 -3.18
CA LYS A 224 27.03 3.70 -3.10
C LYS A 224 28.43 3.18 -3.44
N ALA A 225 28.83 2.03 -2.87
CA ALA A 225 30.12 1.41 -3.17
C ALA A 225 30.28 1.02 -4.65
N GLU A 226 29.22 0.52 -5.29
CA GLU A 226 29.22 0.22 -6.74
C GLU A 226 29.31 1.49 -7.59
N GLN A 227 28.56 2.54 -7.23
CA GLN A 227 28.57 3.83 -7.92
C GLN A 227 29.93 4.52 -7.81
N ASP A 228 30.57 4.50 -6.64
CA ASP A 228 31.88 5.12 -6.43
C ASP A 228 32.95 4.43 -7.29
N LYS A 229 32.97 3.08 -7.32
CA LYS A 229 33.87 2.31 -8.20
C LYS A 229 33.62 2.62 -9.69
N ALA A 230 32.36 2.68 -10.11
CA ALA A 230 32.02 3.02 -11.49
C ALA A 230 32.42 4.46 -11.83
N GLY A 231 32.28 5.41 -10.89
CA GLY A 231 32.70 6.79 -11.04
C GLY A 231 34.22 6.94 -11.19
N GLU A 232 35.01 6.20 -10.40
CA GLU A 232 36.47 6.16 -10.56
C GLU A 232 36.88 5.66 -11.95
N ILE A 233 36.23 4.59 -12.43
CA ILE A 233 36.50 4.06 -13.78
C ILE A 233 36.13 5.10 -14.84
N LEU A 234 34.95 5.71 -14.75
CA LEU A 234 34.48 6.71 -15.71
C LEU A 234 35.41 7.92 -15.78
N THR A 235 35.80 8.47 -14.63
CA THR A 235 36.73 9.61 -14.57
C THR A 235 38.11 9.24 -15.11
N SER A 236 38.59 8.01 -14.90
CA SER A 236 39.85 7.55 -15.48
C SER A 236 39.79 7.42 -17.01
N LEU A 237 38.66 6.95 -17.55
CA LEU A 237 38.44 6.81 -18.99
C LEU A 237 38.26 8.18 -19.65
N GLU A 238 37.55 9.09 -18.99
CA GLU A 238 37.39 10.47 -19.44
C GLU A 238 38.74 11.19 -19.53
N LYS A 239 39.60 11.06 -18.50
CA LYS A 239 40.96 11.62 -18.55
C LYS A 239 41.75 11.07 -19.73
N LYS A 240 41.80 9.74 -19.88
CA LYS A 240 42.49 9.10 -21.03
C LYS A 240 41.92 9.57 -22.36
N TRP A 241 40.60 9.73 -22.46
CA TRP A 241 39.96 10.24 -23.67
C TRP A 241 40.40 11.68 -23.95
N THR A 242 40.37 12.58 -22.95
CA THR A 242 40.84 13.96 -23.13
C THR A 242 42.32 14.04 -23.49
N GLU A 243 43.17 13.20 -22.87
CA GLU A 243 44.60 13.09 -23.19
C GLU A 243 44.79 12.64 -24.65
N LEU A 244 44.07 11.59 -25.10
CA LEU A 244 44.15 11.10 -26.47
C LEU A 244 43.64 12.12 -27.50
N VAL A 245 42.54 12.80 -27.22
CA VAL A 245 42.03 13.86 -28.10
C VAL A 245 43.02 15.02 -28.18
N SER A 246 43.55 15.47 -27.04
CA SER A 246 44.54 16.55 -27.02
C SER A 246 45.86 16.16 -27.69
N GLY A 247 46.32 14.92 -27.49
CA GLY A 247 47.52 14.38 -28.12
C GLY A 247 47.35 14.23 -29.63
N ASN A 248 46.19 13.76 -30.09
CA ASN A 248 45.87 13.70 -31.52
C ASN A 248 45.87 15.11 -32.14
N MET A 249 45.24 16.08 -31.48
CA MET A 249 45.25 17.48 -31.93
C MET A 249 46.67 18.05 -31.99
N GLN A 250 47.52 17.77 -31.00
CA GLN A 250 48.92 18.20 -31.01
C GLN A 250 49.74 17.54 -32.14
N LEU A 251 49.48 16.26 -32.44
CA LEU A 251 50.11 15.56 -33.55
C LEU A 251 49.70 16.16 -34.90
N GLU A 252 48.41 16.45 -35.10
CA GLU A 252 47.92 17.09 -36.32
C GLU A 252 48.57 18.47 -36.52
N ILE A 253 48.65 19.29 -35.46
CA ILE A 253 49.37 20.57 -35.53
C ILE A 253 50.86 20.35 -35.88
N GLY A 254 51.52 19.37 -35.26
CA GLY A 254 52.90 19.01 -35.56
C GLY A 254 53.11 18.62 -37.02
N CYS A 255 52.25 17.74 -37.56
CA CYS A 255 52.26 17.33 -38.96
C CYS A 255 52.11 18.54 -39.89
N MET A 256 51.12 19.40 -39.65
CA MET A 256 50.93 20.62 -40.45
C MET A 256 52.17 21.54 -40.44
N THR A 257 52.82 21.70 -39.28
CA THR A 257 54.04 22.53 -39.21
C THR A 257 55.22 21.92 -39.95
N LEU A 258 55.39 20.59 -39.87
CA LEU A 258 56.44 19.88 -40.59
C LEU A 258 56.19 19.88 -42.10
N GLU A 259 54.96 19.66 -42.53
CA GLU A 259 54.56 19.77 -43.94
C GLU A 259 54.84 21.17 -44.50
N ALA A 260 54.55 22.23 -43.73
CA ALA A 260 54.88 23.60 -44.12
C ALA A 260 56.40 23.83 -44.28
N GLN A 261 57.21 23.31 -43.35
CA GLN A 261 58.67 23.38 -43.43
C GLN A 261 59.22 22.59 -44.62
N VAL A 262 58.68 21.40 -44.88
CA VAL A 262 59.06 20.58 -46.04
C VAL A 262 58.73 21.31 -47.34
N ALA A 263 57.54 21.92 -47.44
CA ALA A 263 57.17 22.72 -48.60
C ALA A 263 58.11 23.92 -48.82
N GLU A 264 58.53 24.61 -47.75
CA GLU A 264 59.51 25.69 -47.83
C GLU A 264 60.88 25.20 -48.31
N LEU A 265 61.37 24.08 -47.76
CA LEU A 265 62.65 23.48 -48.17
C LEU A 265 62.61 22.99 -49.63
N GLN A 266 61.51 22.40 -50.06
CA GLN A 266 61.30 22.02 -51.47
C GLN A 266 61.31 23.23 -52.39
N ALA A 267 60.67 24.33 -52.01
CA ALA A 267 60.71 25.58 -52.78
C ALA A 267 62.15 26.14 -52.89
N ARG A 268 62.90 26.16 -51.79
CA ARG A 268 64.32 26.57 -51.79
C ARG A 268 65.19 25.64 -52.64
N HIS A 269 64.98 24.33 -52.56
CA HIS A 269 65.71 23.36 -53.38
C HIS A 269 65.42 23.55 -54.87
N ALA A 270 64.16 23.75 -55.24
CA ALA A 270 63.76 24.06 -56.60
C ALA A 270 64.43 25.35 -57.11
N GLU A 271 64.44 26.42 -56.30
CA GLU A 271 65.14 27.66 -56.62
C GLU A 271 66.64 27.45 -56.87
N LEU A 272 67.32 26.74 -55.97
CA LEU A 272 68.76 26.45 -56.10
C LEU A 272 69.06 25.55 -57.30
N SER A 273 68.24 24.53 -57.56
CA SER A 273 68.40 23.66 -58.75
C SER A 273 68.24 24.44 -60.05
N HIS A 274 67.29 25.38 -60.10
CA HIS A 274 67.11 26.27 -61.23
C HIS A 274 68.33 27.17 -61.40
N ARG A 275 68.85 27.77 -60.32
CA ARG A 275 70.07 28.59 -60.36
C ARG A 275 71.27 27.82 -60.88
N LEU A 276 71.46 26.57 -60.44
CA LEU A 276 72.54 25.70 -60.92
C LEU A 276 72.40 25.38 -62.42
N GLN A 277 71.19 25.06 -62.89
CA GLN A 277 70.90 24.83 -64.31
C GLN A 277 71.15 26.06 -65.17
N THR A 278 70.88 27.27 -64.66
CA THR A 278 71.17 28.53 -65.38
C THR A 278 72.64 28.95 -65.34
N SER A 279 73.45 28.37 -64.44
CA SER A 279 74.88 28.70 -64.28
C SER A 279 75.84 27.72 -64.96
N ALA A 280 75.32 26.63 -65.53
CA ALA A 280 76.02 25.67 -66.38
C ALA A 280 75.76 25.98 -67.85
#